data_AF-A0A933BX81-F1
#
_entry.id   AF-A0A933BX81-F1
#
_cell.length_a   1.000
_cell.length_b   1.000
_cell.length_c   1.000
_cell.angle_alpha   90.00
_cell.angle_beta   90.00
_cell.angle_gamma   90.00
#
_symmetry.space_group_name_H-M   'P 1'
#
loop_
_entity.id
_entity.type
_entity.pdbx_description
1 polymer ?
#
loop_
_entity_poly.entity_id
_entity_poly.type
_entity_poly.pdbx_seq_one_letter_code
_entity_poly.pdbx_strand_id
1 'polypeptide(L)'
;MSGLGYAAAFGLGVYLSIRTIAALYRIPDLWYTMRNAWPKVLRGIAGWGGATVLMGALLPGYRLAFLWGVAGYLAFYIVVGIVLSRVLLPKLAARPSLDQA
;
A
#
# COMPACT_ATOMS: atom_id res chain seq x y z
N MET A 1 -13.84 -26.66 2.55
CA MET A 1 -13.21 -25.33 2.69
C MET A 1 -14.19 -24.31 2.12
N SER A 2 -14.64 -23.31 2.89
CA SER A 2 -15.72 -22.40 2.46
C SER A 2 -15.21 -21.20 1.65
N GLY A 3 -15.95 -20.78 0.62
CA GLY A 3 -15.61 -19.63 -0.23
C GLY A 3 -15.50 -18.31 0.55
N LEU A 4 -16.28 -18.16 1.62
CA LEU A 4 -16.19 -17.04 2.56
C LEU A 4 -14.80 -16.91 3.21
N GLY A 5 -14.15 -18.03 3.55
CA GLY A 5 -12.81 -18.03 4.14
C GLY A 5 -11.74 -17.50 3.18
N TYR A 6 -11.85 -17.84 1.88
CA TYR A 6 -10.95 -17.32 0.86
C TYR A 6 -11.15 -15.81 0.61
N ALA A 7 -12.41 -15.35 0.57
CA ALA A 7 -12.73 -13.93 0.44
C ALA A 7 -12.21 -13.12 1.65
N ALA A 8 -12.39 -13.65 2.87
CA ALA A 8 -11.87 -13.02 4.09
C ALA A 8 -10.33 -12.95 4.10
N ALA A 9 -9.65 -14.03 3.71
CA ALA A 9 -8.19 -14.05 3.62
C ALA A 9 -7.65 -13.09 2.56
N PHE A 10 -8.31 -13.01 1.40
CA PHE A 10 -7.99 -12.02 0.36
C PHE A 10 -8.16 -10.58 0.88
N GLY A 11 -9.31 -10.27 1.49
CA GLY A 11 -9.57 -8.96 2.08
C GLY A 11 -8.57 -8.57 3.16
N LEU A 12 -8.16 -9.55 3.99
CA LEU A 12 -7.10 -9.34 4.99
C LEU A 12 -5.75 -9.02 4.34
N GLY A 13 -5.40 -9.70 3.26
CA GLY A 13 -4.20 -9.41 2.47
C GLY A 13 -4.20 -7.98 1.91
N VAL A 14 -5.32 -7.57 1.32
CA VAL A 14 -5.52 -6.18 0.83
C VAL A 14 -5.37 -5.17 1.98
N TYR A 15 -6.03 -5.41 3.11
CA TYR A 15 -5.99 -4.52 4.27
C TYR A 15 -4.57 -4.33 4.82
N LEU A 16 -3.80 -5.42 4.98
CA LEU A 16 -2.43 -5.34 5.47
C LEU A 16 -1.50 -4.65 4.46
N SER A 17 -1.71 -4.83 3.16
CA SER A 17 -1.00 -4.06 2.13
C SER A 17 -1.29 -2.57 2.23
N ILE A 18 -2.55 -2.16 2.41
CA ILE A 18 -2.92 -0.75 2.62
C ILE A 18 -2.19 -0.18 3.84
N ARG A 19 -2.21 -0.90 4.97
CA ARG A 19 -1.54 -0.45 6.21
C ARG A 19 -0.03 -0.33 6.05
N THR A 20 0.58 -1.29 5.38
CA THR A 20 2.03 -1.29 5.10
C THR A 20 2.40 -0.12 4.19
N ILE A 21 1.65 0.08 3.11
CA ILE A 21 1.84 1.21 2.20
C ILE A 21 1.60 2.54 2.94
N ALA A 22 0.57 2.67 3.76
CA ALA A 22 0.36 3.88 4.57
C ALA A 22 1.52 4.16 5.54
N ALA A 23 2.12 3.13 6.13
CA ALA A 23 3.33 3.27 6.93
C ALA A 23 4.53 3.75 6.08
N LEU A 24 4.64 3.27 4.84
CA LEU A 24 5.63 3.73 3.86
C LEU A 24 5.32 5.13 3.32
N TYR A 25 4.06 5.55 3.20
CA TYR A 25 3.67 6.91 2.75
C TYR A 25 3.83 7.97 3.82
N ARG A 26 4.23 7.59 5.02
CA ARG A 26 4.84 8.53 5.96
C ARG A 26 6.28 8.88 5.58
N ILE A 27 6.89 8.21 4.57
CA ILE A 27 8.25 8.42 4.05
C ILE A 27 8.44 9.71 3.20
N PRO A 28 7.45 10.19 2.43
CA PRO A 28 7.52 11.52 1.80
C PRO A 28 7.43 12.68 2.81
N ASP A 29 6.61 12.53 3.86
CA ASP A 29 6.55 13.44 5.03
C ASP A 29 7.79 13.29 5.95
N LEU A 30 8.73 12.45 5.53
CA LEU A 30 9.90 12.05 6.29
C LEU A 30 11.06 12.99 6.12
N TRP A 31 11.14 13.90 5.14
CA TRP A 31 12.22 14.91 5.25
C TRP A 31 12.09 15.73 6.55
N TYR A 32 10.84 16.01 6.95
CA TYR A 32 10.51 16.65 8.23
C TYR A 32 10.55 15.66 9.42
N THR A 33 10.06 14.43 9.23
CA THR A 33 9.99 13.40 10.29
C THR A 33 11.30 12.62 10.52
N MET A 34 12.19 12.51 9.54
CA MET A 34 13.52 11.87 9.62
C MET A 34 14.41 12.60 10.62
N ARG A 35 14.25 13.92 10.74
CA ARG A 35 15.02 14.73 11.70
C ARG A 35 14.56 14.50 13.16
N ASN A 36 13.34 14.03 13.40
CA ASN A 36 12.74 13.97 14.75
C ASN A 36 12.17 12.61 15.21
N ALA A 37 11.82 11.65 14.33
CA ALA A 37 11.07 10.44 14.73
C ALA A 37 11.38 9.16 13.91
N TRP A 38 12.62 9.00 13.43
CA TRP A 38 13.12 7.81 12.73
C TRP A 38 12.73 6.44 13.36
N PRO A 39 12.80 6.24 14.70
CA PRO A 39 12.49 4.94 15.30
C PRO A 39 11.02 4.53 15.14
N LYS A 40 10.10 5.50 15.08
CA LYS A 40 8.66 5.24 15.02
C LYS A 40 8.24 4.73 13.64
N VAL A 41 8.88 5.24 12.59
CA VAL A 41 8.61 4.86 11.20
C VAL A 41 9.15 3.46 10.91
N LEU A 42 10.38 3.18 11.32
CA LEU A 42 10.96 1.84 11.25
C LEU A 42 10.11 0.79 12.00
N ARG A 43 9.62 1.11 13.19
CA ARG A 43 8.69 0.23 13.94
C ARG A 43 7.38 0.01 13.19
N GLY A 44 6.87 1.03 12.48
CA GLY A 44 5.67 0.90 11.65
C GLY A 44 5.89 -0.08 10.49
N ILE A 45 6.98 0.08 9.75
CA ILE A 45 7.32 -0.78 8.61
C ILE A 45 7.59 -2.21 9.09
N ALA A 46 8.44 -2.38 10.10
CA ALA A 46 8.76 -3.68 10.67
C ALA A 46 7.52 -4.36 11.28
N GLY A 47 6.67 -3.60 11.97
CA GLY A 47 5.44 -4.10 12.58
C GLY A 47 4.44 -4.60 11.54
N TRP A 48 4.08 -3.76 10.56
CA TRP A 48 3.09 -4.15 9.54
C TRP A 48 3.64 -5.14 8.51
N GLY A 49 4.92 -5.02 8.14
CA GLY A 49 5.60 -6.01 7.30
C GLY A 49 5.67 -7.37 7.99
N GLY A 50 6.09 -7.40 9.26
CA GLY A 50 6.11 -8.62 10.08
C GLY A 50 4.73 -9.23 10.27
N ALA A 51 3.70 -8.41 10.54
CA ALA A 51 2.32 -8.87 10.65
C ALA A 51 1.82 -9.52 9.34
N THR A 52 2.19 -8.96 8.19
CA THR A 52 1.84 -9.52 6.87
C THR A 52 2.45 -10.90 6.66
N VAL A 53 3.73 -11.07 7.01
CA VAL A 53 4.43 -12.36 6.92
C VAL A 53 3.85 -13.38 7.90
N LEU A 54 3.59 -12.96 9.15
CA LEU A 54 3.03 -13.81 10.19
C LEU A 54 1.63 -14.30 9.82
N MET A 55 0.75 -13.42 9.33
CA MET A 55 -0.60 -13.82 8.89
C MET A 55 -0.56 -14.77 7.70
N GLY A 56 0.39 -14.59 6.77
CA GLY A 56 0.60 -15.56 5.68
C GLY A 56 1.04 -16.95 6.17
N ALA A 57 1.80 -17.02 7.26
CA ALA A 57 2.22 -18.29 7.88
C ALA A 57 1.07 -18.97 8.67
N LEU A 58 0.22 -18.19 9.33
CA LEU A 58 -0.90 -18.68 10.15
C LEU A 58 -2.12 -19.14 9.34
N LEU A 59 -2.16 -18.89 8.04
CA LEU A 59 -3.28 -19.23 7.15
C LEU A 59 -2.94 -20.33 6.13
N PRO A 60 -2.46 -21.52 6.51
CA PRO A 60 -1.97 -22.51 5.54
C PRO A 60 -3.02 -22.93 4.50
N GLY A 61 -4.30 -23.02 4.88
CA GLY A 61 -5.40 -23.35 3.96
C GLY A 61 -5.87 -22.20 3.06
N TYR A 62 -5.55 -20.95 3.41
CA TYR A 62 -6.01 -19.75 2.71
C TYR A 62 -4.86 -18.85 2.22
N ARG A 63 -3.61 -19.34 2.36
CA ARG A 63 -2.37 -18.58 2.11
C ARG A 63 -2.33 -17.99 0.71
N LEU A 64 -2.76 -18.76 -0.28
CA LEU A 64 -2.74 -18.30 -1.66
C LEU A 64 -3.71 -17.13 -1.89
N ALA A 65 -4.93 -17.17 -1.33
CA ALA A 65 -5.87 -16.06 -1.44
C ALA A 65 -5.39 -14.80 -0.69
N PHE A 66 -4.79 -14.99 0.49
CA PHE A 66 -4.13 -13.90 1.20
C PHE A 66 -3.01 -13.26 0.36
N LEU A 67 -2.13 -14.07 -0.22
CA LEU A 67 -1.05 -13.59 -1.09
C LEU A 67 -1.58 -12.87 -2.33
N TRP A 68 -2.67 -13.34 -2.93
CA TRP A 68 -3.35 -12.65 -4.03
C TRP A 68 -3.91 -11.30 -3.61
N GLY A 69 -4.45 -11.18 -2.39
CA GLY A 69 -4.87 -9.89 -1.83
C GLY A 69 -3.70 -8.92 -1.66
N VAL A 70 -2.58 -9.42 -1.13
CA VAL A 70 -1.36 -8.64 -0.94
C VAL A 70 -0.81 -8.16 -2.29
N ALA A 71 -0.59 -9.08 -3.23
CA ALA A 71 -0.01 -8.81 -4.53
C ALA A 71 -0.93 -7.98 -5.42
N GLY A 72 -2.23 -8.26 -5.40
CA GLY A 72 -3.23 -7.54 -6.18
C GLY A 72 -3.31 -6.08 -5.78
N TYR A 73 -3.33 -5.78 -4.47
CA TYR A 73 -3.31 -4.39 -4.02
C TYR A 73 -1.99 -3.69 -4.37
N LEU A 74 -0.85 -4.38 -4.24
CA LEU A 74 0.44 -3.79 -4.60
C LEU A 74 0.54 -3.47 -6.10
N ALA A 75 0.06 -4.38 -6.96
CA ALA A 75 0.01 -4.17 -8.40
C ALA A 75 -0.92 -2.99 -8.76
N PHE A 76 -2.12 -2.94 -8.18
CA PHE A 76 -3.03 -1.81 -8.32
C PHE A 76 -2.36 -0.50 -7.92
N TYR A 77 -1.68 -0.49 -6.78
CA TYR A 77 -0.97 0.67 -6.26
C TYR A 77 0.09 1.20 -7.24
N ILE A 78 0.93 0.30 -7.75
CA ILE A 78 1.99 0.61 -8.72
C ILE A 78 1.39 1.15 -10.02
N VAL A 79 0.35 0.49 -10.56
CA VAL A 79 -0.30 0.93 -11.80
C VAL A 79 -0.89 2.33 -11.64
N VAL A 80 -1.61 2.60 -10.55
CA VAL A 80 -2.16 3.93 -10.27
C VAL A 80 -1.04 4.96 -10.15
N GLY A 81 0.05 4.65 -9.45
CA GLY A 81 1.20 5.55 -9.34
C GLY A 81 1.86 5.87 -10.69
N ILE A 82 2.00 4.88 -11.57
CA ILE A 82 2.54 5.06 -12.93
C ILE A 82 1.58 5.90 -13.78
N VAL A 83 0.28 5.58 -13.78
CA VAL A 83 -0.73 6.32 -14.55
C VAL A 83 -0.81 7.78 -14.08
N LEU A 84 -0.80 7.99 -12.77
CA LEU A 84 -0.83 9.34 -12.21
C LEU A 84 0.40 10.15 -12.65
N SER A 85 1.60 9.59 -12.45
CA SER A 85 2.86 10.29 -12.73
C SER A 85 3.15 10.50 -14.22
N ARG A 86 2.82 9.51 -15.08
CA ARG A 86 3.16 9.55 -16.51
C ARG A 86 2.08 10.14 -17.38
N VAL A 87 0.82 10.09 -16.96
CA VAL A 87 -0.32 10.49 -17.81
C VAL A 87 -1.06 11.68 -17.24
N LEU A 88 -1.49 11.61 -15.97
CA LEU A 88 -2.37 12.63 -15.39
C LEU A 88 -1.61 13.91 -15.02
N LEU A 89 -0.47 13.82 -14.34
CA LEU A 89 0.30 15.01 -13.93
C LEU A 89 0.77 15.87 -15.11
N PRO A 90 1.32 15.30 -16.21
CA PRO A 90 1.69 16.11 -17.38
C PRO A 90 0.47 16.78 -18.04
N LYS A 91 -0.67 16.09 -18.08
CA LYS A 91 -1.92 16.64 -18.63
C LYS A 91 -2.49 17.77 -17.78
N LEU A 92 -2.32 17.72 -16.47
CA LEU A 92 -2.76 18.78 -15.55
C LEU A 92 -1.81 19.99 -15.61
N ALA A 93 -0.50 19.76 -15.71
CA ALA A 93 0.49 20.83 -15.87
C ALA A 93 0.38 21.56 -17.23
N ALA A 94 -0.11 20.87 -18.26
CA ALA A 94 -0.34 21.44 -19.59
C ALA A 94 -1.67 22.21 -19.72
N ARG A 95 -2.51 22.26 -18.67
CA ARG A 95 -3.72 23.09 -18.70
C ARG A 95 -3.34 24.55 -18.42
N PRO A 96 -3.80 25.52 -19.24
CA PRO A 96 -3.63 26.93 -18.92
C PRO A 96 -4.32 27.23 -17.60
N SER A 97 -3.64 27.97 -16.72
CA SER A 97 -4.20 28.44 -15.45
C SER A 97 -5.47 29.24 -15.73
N LEU A 98 -6.56 28.92 -15.03
CA LEU A 98 -7.84 29.61 -15.12
C LEU A 98 -7.76 31.11 -14.75
N ASP A 99 -6.59 31.58 -14.30
CA ASP A 99 -6.29 32.97 -13.94
C ASP A 99 -5.96 33.86 -15.17
N GLN A 100 -5.98 33.32 -16.40
CA GLN A 100 -5.75 34.07 -17.64
C GLN A 100 -7.00 34.26 -18.52
N ALA A 101 -8.20 34.01 -17.98
CA ALA A 101 -9.49 34.29 -18.63
C ALA A 101 -10.17 35.51 -17.99
#